data_AF-A0A4Y2DJU2-F1
#
_entry.id   AF-A0A4Y2DJU2-F1
#
_cell.length_a   1.000
_cell.length_b   1.000
_cell.length_c   1.000
_cell.angle_alpha   90.00
_cell.angle_beta   90.00
_cell.angle_gamma   90.00
#
_symmetry.space_group_name_H-M   'P 1'
#
loop_
_entity.id
_entity.type
_entity.pdbx_description
1 polymer ?
#
loop_
_entity_poly.entity_id
_entity_poly.type
_entity_poly.pdbx_seq_one_letter_code
_entity_poly.pdbx_strand_id
1 'polypeptide(L)'
;MPALTSIGRIKADIEVDNVKAKNISIYVVPDDAQSYDLIIGRTWLDLPHIAYTKMGKRVHIGYRENELFRNFPIVEKVNRVCLKHLDTSQLENESLSSKCKRI
;
A
#
# COMPACT_ATOMS: atom_id res chain seq x y z
N MET A 1 13.03 -2.72 8.65
CA MET A 1 12.91 -1.25 8.78
C MET A 1 13.19 -0.71 7.39
N PRO A 2 12.27 -0.04 6.68
CA PRO A 2 12.65 0.53 5.39
C PRO A 2 13.84 1.46 5.62
N ALA A 3 14.82 1.41 4.72
CA ALA A 3 16.09 2.11 4.87
C ALA A 3 15.85 3.58 5.26
N LEU A 4 16.59 4.03 6.27
CA LEU A 4 16.42 5.32 6.97
C LEU A 4 16.64 6.56 6.08
N THR A 5 16.89 6.35 4.78
CA THR A 5 17.37 7.34 3.83
C THR A 5 16.43 7.39 2.63
N SER A 6 15.51 8.35 2.64
CA SER A 6 14.83 8.77 1.42
C SER A 6 15.80 9.59 0.56
N ILE A 7 15.89 9.30 -0.73
CA ILE A 7 16.62 10.12 -1.72
C ILE A 7 15.94 11.48 -1.88
N GLY A 8 14.63 11.52 -1.77
CA GLY A 8 13.87 12.75 -1.94
C GLY A 8 12.50 12.71 -1.28
N ARG A 9 11.88 13.88 -1.20
CA ARG A 9 10.51 14.05 -0.72
C ARG A 9 9.75 14.96 -1.68
N ILE A 10 8.65 14.46 -2.24
CA ILE A 10 7.75 15.24 -3.09
C ILE A 10 6.39 15.41 -2.41
N LYS A 11 5.64 16.43 -2.82
CA LYS A 11 4.25 16.62 -2.42
C LYS A 11 3.35 16.37 -3.62
N ALA A 12 2.39 15.48 -3.47
CA ALA A 12 1.44 15.17 -4.53
C ALA A 12 0.06 14.84 -3.96
N ASP A 13 -0.94 14.96 -4.82
CA ASP A 13 -2.26 14.41 -4.55
C ASP A 13 -2.26 12.93 -4.95
N ILE A 14 -2.77 12.06 -4.09
CA ILE A 14 -2.83 10.61 -4.31
C ILE A 14 -4.29 10.18 -4.22
N GLU A 15 -4.74 9.42 -5.21
CA GLU A 15 -6.08 8.86 -5.27
C GLU A 15 -6.00 7.32 -5.36
N VAL A 16 -6.74 6.65 -4.47
CA VAL A 16 -6.83 5.18 -4.41
C VAL A 16 -8.28 4.81 -4.17
N ASP A 17 -8.83 3.87 -4.95
CA ASP A 17 -10.24 3.46 -4.89
C ASP A 17 -11.23 4.65 -4.93
N ASN A 18 -10.92 5.67 -5.74
CA ASN A 18 -11.67 6.93 -5.84
C ASN A 18 -11.68 7.79 -4.56
N VAL A 19 -10.79 7.50 -3.60
CA VAL A 19 -10.56 8.32 -2.41
C VAL A 19 -9.32 9.17 -2.63
N LYS A 20 -9.52 10.48 -2.66
CA LYS A 20 -8.44 11.44 -2.85
C LYS A 20 -7.90 11.97 -1.53
N ALA A 21 -6.58 11.99 -1.39
CA ALA A 21 -5.87 12.78 -0.40
C ALA A 21 -4.98 13.80 -1.10
N LYS A 22 -4.97 15.02 -0.58
CA LYS A 22 -4.21 16.13 -1.17
C LYS A 22 -2.94 16.41 -0.39
N ASN A 23 -1.92 16.91 -1.09
CA ASN A 23 -0.69 17.43 -0.49
C ASN A 23 0.04 16.42 0.44
N ILE A 24 0.10 15.16 0.02
CA ILE A 24 0.74 14.08 0.77
C ILE A 24 2.24 14.05 0.46
N SER A 25 3.06 13.90 1.50
CA SER A 25 4.50 13.73 1.34
C SER A 25 4.81 12.30 0.89
N ILE A 26 5.36 12.16 -0.31
CA ILE A 26 5.88 10.89 -0.84
C ILE A 26 7.39 10.91 -0.69
N TYR A 27 7.94 9.85 -0.11
CA TYR A 27 9.38 9.67 0.04
C TYR A 27 9.88 8.76 -1.07
N VAL A 28 10.83 9.24 -1.86
CA VAL A 28 11.52 8.44 -2.87
C VAL A 28 12.63 7.69 -2.16
N VAL A 29 12.60 6.36 -2.27
CA VAL A 29 13.54 5.45 -1.61
C VAL A 29 14.37 4.78 -2.70
N PRO A 30 15.68 4.52 -2.49
CA PRO A 30 16.49 3.80 -3.47
C PRO A 30 15.89 2.45 -3.87
N ASP A 31 16.09 2.07 -5.13
CA ASP A 31 15.54 0.83 -5.69
C ASP A 31 16.06 -0.44 -4.98
N ASP A 32 17.25 -0.39 -4.38
CA ASP A 32 17.83 -1.49 -3.60
C ASP A 32 17.25 -1.61 -2.19
N ALA A 33 16.51 -0.61 -1.72
CA ALA A 33 15.96 -0.56 -0.37
C ALA A 33 14.50 -1.03 -0.27
N GLN A 34 13.73 -1.01 -1.37
CA GLN A 34 12.35 -1.48 -1.40
C GLN A 34 12.05 -2.22 -2.70
N SER A 35 11.44 -3.40 -2.57
CA SER A 35 11.00 -4.23 -3.71
C SER A 35 9.60 -3.86 -4.24
N TYR A 36 8.96 -2.86 -3.64
CA TYR A 36 7.60 -2.44 -3.98
C TYR A 36 7.64 -1.04 -4.60
N ASP A 37 6.80 -0.81 -5.61
CA ASP A 37 6.75 0.48 -6.31
C ASP A 37 6.19 1.61 -5.43
N LEU A 38 5.24 1.29 -4.53
CA LEU A 38 4.61 2.27 -3.65
C LEU A 38 4.15 1.63 -2.34
N ILE A 39 4.52 2.25 -1.22
CA ILE A 39 4.02 1.90 0.11
C ILE A 39 3.13 3.04 0.62
N ILE A 40 1.85 2.74 0.84
CA ILE A 40 0.92 3.68 1.46
C ILE A 40 1.05 3.57 2.98
N GLY A 41 1.60 4.62 3.58
CA GLY A 41 1.78 4.72 5.01
C GLY A 41 0.54 5.26 5.75
N ARG A 42 0.66 5.26 7.08
CA ARG A 42 -0.32 5.84 8.01
C ARG A 42 -0.64 7.30 7.76
N THR A 43 0.32 8.10 7.27
CA THR A 43 0.07 9.51 6.94
C THR A 43 -1.06 9.70 5.92
N TRP A 44 -1.27 8.72 5.04
CA TRP A 44 -2.39 8.70 4.11
C TRP A 44 -3.59 7.94 4.71
N LEU A 45 -3.38 6.73 5.25
CA LEU A 45 -4.46 5.87 5.75
C LEU A 45 -5.19 6.38 7.00
N ASP A 46 -4.51 7.16 7.84
CA ASP A 46 -5.07 7.68 9.10
C ASP A 46 -5.76 9.05 8.90
N LEU A 47 -5.93 9.50 7.66
CA LEU A 47 -6.68 10.72 7.38
C LEU A 47 -8.15 10.56 7.81
N PRO A 48 -8.77 11.58 8.44
CA PRO A 48 -10.07 11.43 9.09
C PRO A 48 -11.21 10.95 8.17
N HIS A 49 -11.15 11.31 6.89
CA HIS A 49 -12.16 10.97 5.89
C HIS A 49 -11.90 9.64 5.19
N ILE A 50 -10.77 8.98 5.46
CA ILE A 50 -10.38 7.72 4.83
C ILE A 50 -10.70 6.57 5.78
N ALA A 51 -11.28 5.52 5.24
CA ALA A 51 -11.48 4.24 5.90
C ALA A 51 -10.98 3.12 5.00
N TYR A 52 -10.53 2.04 5.62
CA TYR A 52 -10.08 0.86 4.89
C TYR A 52 -10.54 -0.40 5.61
N THR A 53 -10.83 -1.44 4.84
CA THR A 53 -11.20 -2.74 5.37
C THR A 53 -10.54 -3.84 4.55
N LYS A 54 -10.15 -4.93 5.21
CA LYS A 54 -9.62 -6.11 4.53
C LYS A 54 -10.77 -7.09 4.31
N MET A 55 -11.12 -7.34 3.06
CA MET A 55 -12.08 -8.40 2.69
C MET A 55 -11.35 -9.51 1.94
N GLY A 56 -11.22 -10.67 2.59
CA GLY A 56 -10.47 -11.80 2.04
C GLY A 56 -9.01 -11.44 1.79
N LYS A 57 -8.57 -11.54 0.54
CA LYS A 57 -7.21 -11.20 0.08
C LYS A 57 -7.07 -9.75 -0.41
N ARG A 58 -8.13 -8.96 -0.41
CA ARG A 58 -8.15 -7.58 -0.94
C ARG A 58 -8.35 -6.57 0.19
N VAL A 59 -7.70 -5.42 0.05
CA VAL A 59 -7.96 -4.24 0.88
C VAL A 59 -8.86 -3.33 0.06
N HIS A 60 -9.95 -2.86 0.66
CA HIS A 60 -10.85 -1.87 0.07
C HIS A 60 -10.68 -0.58 0.83
N ILE A 61 -10.48 0.51 0.11
CA ILE A 61 -10.36 1.85 0.66
C ILE A 61 -11.60 2.64 0.23
N GLY A 62 -12.10 3.49 1.11
CA GLY A 62 -13.27 4.31 0.83
C GLY A 62 -13.37 5.51 1.74
N TYR A 63 -14.32 6.39 1.44
CA TYR A 63 -14.67 7.44 2.38
C TYR A 63 -15.32 6.83 3.61
N ARG A 64 -14.92 7.30 4.79
CA ARG A 64 -15.48 6.86 6.08
C ARG A 64 -17.00 7.05 6.16
N GLU A 65 -17.51 8.04 5.42
CA GLU A 65 -18.93 8.35 5.32
C GLU A 65 -19.72 7.41 4.40
N ASN A 66 -19.07 6.56 3.61
CA ASN A 66 -19.80 5.61 2.76
C ASN A 66 -20.42 4.52 3.63
N GLU A 67 -21.65 4.08 3.30
CA GLU A 67 -22.39 3.08 4.10
C GLU A 67 -21.59 1.79 4.35
N LEU A 68 -20.78 1.41 3.37
CA LEU A 68 -19.87 0.28 3.46
C LEU A 68 -18.87 0.41 4.61
N PHE A 69 -18.46 1.62 4.98
CA PHE A 69 -17.42 1.88 5.99
C PHE A 69 -17.97 2.43 7.31
N ARG A 70 -19.18 2.99 7.32
CA ARG A 70 -19.84 3.51 8.53
C ARG A 70 -20.05 2.45 9.61
N ASN A 71 -20.27 1.20 9.20
CA ASN A 71 -20.63 0.10 10.11
C ASN A 71 -19.45 -0.78 10.53
N PHE A 72 -18.25 -0.54 10.01
CA PHE A 72 -17.08 -1.26 10.50
C PHE A 72 -16.64 -0.61 11.82
N PRO A 73 -16.66 -1.32 12.96
CA PRO A 73 -16.02 -0.80 14.16
C PRO A 73 -14.57 -0.53 13.79
N ILE A 74 -14.11 0.71 13.99
CA ILE A 74 -12.68 1.00 14.01
C ILE A 74 -12.19 0.21 15.20
N VAL A 75 -11.68 -0.98 14.94
CA VAL A 75 -11.08 -1.81 15.98
C VAL A 75 -9.85 -1.02 16.44
N GLU A 76 -10.02 -0.22 17.49
CA GLU A 76 -8.94 0.53 18.18
C GLU A 76 -7.81 -0.41 18.62
N LYS A 77 -8.07 -1.71 18.65
CA LYS A 77 -7.04 -2.74 18.72
C LYS A 77 -6.36 -2.90 17.36
N VAL A 78 -5.47 -1.96 17.05
CA VAL A 78 -4.51 -2.06 15.94
C VAL A 78 -3.58 -3.24 16.21
N ASN A 79 -4.03 -4.45 15.92
CA ASN A 79 -3.15 -5.60 15.80
C ASN A 79 -2.18 -5.24 14.69
N ARG A 80 -0.91 -4.98 15.02
CA ARG A 80 0.16 -4.86 14.03
C ARG A 80 0.23 -6.18 13.29
N VAL A 81 -0.47 -6.26 12.15
CA VAL A 81 -0.36 -7.39 11.24
C VAL A 81 0.95 -7.20 10.49
N CYS A 82 2.00 -7.88 10.96
CA CYS A 82 3.20 -8.06 10.15
C CYS A 82 2.82 -8.91 8.94
N LEU A 83 2.72 -8.27 7.78
CA LEU A 83 2.67 -8.99 6.51
C LEU A 83 4.04 -9.67 6.33
N LYS A 84 4.04 -11.00 6.40
CA LYS A 84 5.23 -11.78 6.09
C LYS A 84 5.47 -11.70 4.59
N HIS A 85 6.73 -11.56 4.20
CA HIS A 85 7.16 -11.74 2.81
C HIS A 85 6.67 -13.09 2.31
N LEU A 86 5.95 -13.10 1.18
CA LEU A 86 5.63 -14.33 0.48
C LEU A 86 6.84 -14.64 -0.40
N ASP A 87 7.59 -15.69 -0.07
CA ASP A 87 8.73 -16.09 -0.89
C ASP A 87 8.23 -16.43 -2.30
N THR A 88 8.76 -15.71 -3.29
CA THR A 88 8.45 -15.80 -4.71
C THR A 88 8.74 -17.17 -5.34
N SER A 89 9.36 -18.09 -4.59
CA SER A 89 9.67 -19.46 -5.02
C SER A 89 8.44 -20.33 -5.32
N GLN A 90 7.23 -19.95 -4.88
CA GLN A 90 6.01 -20.70 -5.20
C GLN A 90 5.26 -20.20 -6.44
N LEU A 91 5.58 -19.02 -6.98
CA LEU A 91 4.83 -18.42 -8.09
C LEU A 91 5.48 -18.68 -9.47
N GLU A 92 6.74 -19.13 -9.50
CA GLU A 92 7.46 -19.43 -10.75
C GLU A 92 7.01 -20.73 -11.45
N ASN A 93 6.18 -21.56 -10.81
CA ASN A 93 5.69 -22.81 -11.43
C ASN A 93 4.39 -22.66 -12.24
N GLU A 94 3.82 -21.47 -12.37
CA GLU A 94 2.57 -21.26 -13.14
C GLU A 94 2.69 -20.33 -14.36
N SER A 95 3.88 -19.80 -14.68
CA SER A 95 4.06 -19.02 -15.92
C SER A 95 5.40 -19.30 -16.59
N LEU A 96 5.53 -20.50 -17.14
CA LEU A 96 6.51 -20.79 -18.17
C LEU A 96 6.21 -20.01 -19.46
N SER A 97 7.30 -19.56 -20.07
CA SER A 97 7.47 -19.12 -21.47
C SER A 97 7.12 -17.66 -21.80
N SER A 98 8.12 -16.78 -21.65
CA SER A 98 8.72 -16.14 -22.85
C SER A 98 10.07 -15.48 -22.51
N LYS A 99 11.15 -16.07 -23.02
CA LYS A 99 12.50 -15.49 -23.08
C LYS A 99 12.50 -14.30 -24.05
N CYS A 100 13.13 -13.19 -23.66
CA CYS A 100 13.73 -12.26 -24.63
C CYS A 100 15.15 -11.89 -24.20
N LYS A 101 16.09 -12.22 -25.11
CA LYS A 101 17.54 -12.07 -25.04
C LYS A 101 17.88 -10.60 -25.35
N ARG A 102 18.66 -9.95 -24.49
CA ARG A 102 19.26 -8.62 -24.77
C ARG A 102 20.33 -8.77 -25.86
N ILE A 103 20.29 -7.90 -26.86
CA ILE A 103 21.44 -7.55 -27.74
C ILE A 103 22.16 -6.40 -27.06
#